data_AF-A0A2E1C2G2-F1
#
_entry.id   AF-A0A2E1C2G2-F1
#
_cell.length_a   1.000
_cell.length_b   1.000
_cell.length_c   1.000
_cell.angle_alpha   90.00
_cell.angle_beta   90.00
_cell.angle_gamma   90.00
#
_symmetry.space_group_name_H-M   'P 1'
#
loop_
_entity.id
_entity.type
_entity.pdbx_description
1 polymer ?
#
loop_
_entity_poly.entity_id
_entity_poly.type
_entity_poly.pdbx_seq_one_letter_code
_entity_poly.pdbx_strand_id
1 'polypeptide(L)' 'MEQRDIIKVRVHDGIVGLLYLASIALANQFGLDWIWVAVGVAVLQILSPFTKFCPVYTILNKIMPDSNPIQNGK' A
#
# COMPACT_ATOMS: atom_id res chain seq x y z
N MET A 1 9.67 18.07 -1.90
CA MET A 1 8.88 17.06 -2.62
C MET A 1 7.94 17.78 -3.56
N GLU A 2 7.78 17.29 -4.77
CA GLU A 2 6.86 17.88 -5.74
C GLU A 2 5.40 17.63 -5.33
N GLN A 3 4.45 18.46 -5.76
CA GLN A 3 3.03 18.29 -5.43
C GLN A 3 2.51 16.90 -5.83
N ARG A 4 2.99 16.37 -6.96
CA ARG A 4 2.63 15.03 -7.45
C ARG A 4 3.13 13.91 -6.54
N ASP A 5 4.31 14.07 -5.94
CA ASP A 5 4.86 13.10 -4.97
C ASP A 5 4.00 13.04 -3.70
N ILE A 6 3.49 14.19 -3.25
CA ILE A 6 2.58 14.27 -2.10
C ILE A 6 1.27 13.53 -2.41
N ILE A 7 0.71 13.74 -3.61
CA ILE A 7 -0.48 13.04 -4.07
C ILE A 7 -0.24 11.53 -4.13
N LYS A 8 0.93 11.11 -4.63
CA LYS A 8 1.34 9.70 -4.69
C LYS A 8 1.31 9.05 -3.30
N VAL A 9 1.92 9.68 -2.29
CA VAL A 9 1.89 9.17 -0.91
C VAL A 9 0.47 9.10 -0.36
N ARG A 10 -0.36 10.13 -0.59
CA ARG A 10 -1.75 10.15 -0.13
C ARG A 10 -2.60 9.04 -0.76
N VAL A 11 -2.42 8.78 -2.05
CA VAL A 11 -3.11 7.69 -2.75
C VAL A 11 -2.65 6.34 -2.24
N HIS A 12 -1.35 6.16 -1.99
CA HIS A 12 -0.83 4.97 -1.32
C HIS A 12 -1.52 4.74 0.03
N ASP A 13 -1.56 5.75 0.89
CA ASP A 13 -2.14 5.64 2.23
C ASP A 13 -3.64 5.33 2.18
N GLY A 14 -4.36 5.94 1.21
CA GLY A 14 -5.77 5.63 0.96
C GLY A 14 -5.99 4.18 0.53
N ILE A 15 -5.17 3.63 -0.36
CA ILE A 15 -5.27 2.24 -0.81
C ILE A 15 -4.99 1.28 0.35
N VAL A 16 -3.91 1.51 1.11
CA VAL A 16 -3.57 0.68 2.26
C VAL A 16 -4.68 0.72 3.32
N GLY A 17 -5.19 1.91 3.65
CA GLY A 17 -6.29 2.07 4.61
C GLY A 17 -7.55 1.32 4.16
N LEU A 18 -7.89 1.37 2.87
CA LEU A 18 -9.02 0.64 2.31
C LEU A 18 -8.81 -0.88 2.41
N LEU A 19 -7.60 -1.39 2.18
CA LEU A 19 -7.29 -2.82 2.33
C LEU A 19 -7.46 -3.31 3.77
N TYR A 20 -7.08 -2.49 4.76
CA TYR A 20 -7.33 -2.81 6.17
C TYR A 20 -8.82 -2.85 6.49
N LEU A 21 -9.57 -1.83 6.07
CA LEU A 21 -11.02 -1.78 6.31
C LEU A 21 -11.75 -2.93 5.60
N ALA A 22 -11.36 -3.25 4.37
CA ALA A 22 -11.90 -4.39 3.63
C ALA A 22 -11.60 -5.70 4.37
N SER A 23 -10.36 -5.91 4.82
CA SER A 23 -9.98 -7.10 5.60
C SER A 23 -10.85 -7.27 6.86
N ILE A 24 -11.07 -6.19 7.62
CA ILE A 24 -11.91 -6.21 8.83
C ILE A 24 -13.38 -6.47 8.47
N ALA A 25 -13.89 -5.80 7.45
CA ALA A 25 -15.28 -5.98 6.99
C ALA A 25 -15.53 -7.43 6.54
N LEU A 26 -14.60 -8.00 5.77
CA LEU A 26 -14.68 -9.40 5.35
C LEU A 26 -14.52 -10.35 6.53
N ALA A 27 -13.67 -10.02 7.51
CA ALA A 27 -13.52 -10.85 8.71
C ALA A 27 -14.83 -10.91 9.53
N ASN A 28 -15.53 -9.79 9.60
CA ASN A 28 -16.82 -9.70 10.28
C ASN A 28 -17.96 -10.45 9.54
N GLN A 29 -17.91 -10.52 8.21
CA GLN A 29 -18.97 -11.14 7.40
C GLN A 29 -18.73 -12.62 7.07
N PHE A 30 -17.48 -12.99 6.81
CA PHE A 30 -17.10 -14.28 6.22
C PHE A 30 -16.14 -15.09 7.12
N GLY A 31 -15.73 -14.55 8.27
CA GLY A 31 -14.93 -15.25 9.28
C GLY A 31 -13.50 -14.71 9.43
N LEU A 32 -12.87 -15.01 10.57
CA LEU A 32 -11.60 -14.40 10.98
C LEU A 32 -10.42 -14.65 10.04
N ASP A 33 -10.49 -15.62 9.13
CA ASP A 33 -9.43 -15.89 8.16
C ASP A 33 -9.09 -14.66 7.29
N TRP A 34 -10.05 -13.76 7.07
CA TRP A 34 -9.83 -12.53 6.30
C TRP A 34 -8.89 -11.52 6.99
N ILE A 35 -8.59 -11.67 8.28
CA ILE A 35 -7.57 -10.87 8.98
C ILE A 35 -6.18 -11.08 8.36
N TRP A 36 -5.90 -12.24 7.76
CA TRP A 36 -4.61 -12.50 7.12
C TRP A 36 -4.29 -11.50 6.00
N VAL A 37 -5.30 -10.90 5.38
CA VAL A 37 -5.10 -9.80 4.42
C VAL A 37 -4.48 -8.58 5.10
N ALA A 38 -5.06 -8.11 6.20
CA ALA A 38 -4.51 -7.02 7.01
C ALA A 38 -3.09 -7.36 7.51
N VAL A 39 -2.87 -8.58 8.01
CA VAL A 39 -1.55 -9.02 8.47
C VAL A 39 -0.53 -8.98 7.33
N GLY A 40 -0.88 -9.49 6.14
CA GLY A 40 0.00 -9.44 4.97
C GLY A 40 0.36 -8.01 4.55
N VAL A 41 -0.63 -7.11 4.51
CA VAL A 41 -0.42 -5.69 4.23
C VAL A 41 0.51 -5.06 5.28
N ALA A 42 0.29 -5.33 6.56
CA ALA A 42 1.11 -4.82 7.65
C ALA A 42 2.57 -5.29 7.57
N VAL A 43 2.78 -6.58 7.35
CA VAL A 43 4.13 -7.15 7.17
C VAL A 43 4.83 -6.48 6.00
N LEU A 44 4.16 -6.32 4.86
CA LEU A 44 4.74 -5.64 3.70
C LEU A 44 5.09 -4.19 4.01
N GLN A 45 4.23 -3.45 4.71
CA GLN A 45 4.52 -2.06 5.09
C GLN A 45 5.76 -1.96 5.99
N ILE A 46 5.88 -2.84 6.99
CA ILE A 46 7.02 -2.89 7.90
C ILE A 46 8.32 -3.25 7.16
N LEU A 47 8.25 -4.20 6.21
CA LEU A 47 9.41 -4.63 5.44
C LEU A 47 9.80 -3.62 4.34
N SER A 48 8.85 -2.84 3.83
CA SER A 48 9.05 -1.96 2.67
C SER A 48 10.19 -0.94 2.79
N PRO A 49 10.56 -0.38 3.97
CA PRO A 49 11.72 0.50 4.10
C PRO A 49 13.04 -0.24 3.89
N PHE A 50 13.08 -1.54 4.21
CA PHE A 50 14.28 -2.38 4.10
C PHE A 50 14.41 -2.99 2.70
N THR A 51 13.31 -3.51 2.16
CA THR A 51 13.29 -4.14 0.82
C THR A 51 13.17 -3.11 -0.30
N LYS A 52 12.80 -1.87 0.03
CA LYS A 52 12.44 -0.81 -0.92
C LYS A 52 11.37 -1.26 -1.92
N PHE A 53 10.54 -2.22 -1.53
CA PHE A 53 9.49 -2.81 -2.34
C PHE A 53 8.15 -2.66 -1.62
N CYS A 54 7.23 -1.97 -2.28
CA CYS A 54 5.82 -1.96 -1.94
C CYS A 54 5.02 -2.20 -3.23
N PRO A 55 4.15 -3.23 -3.28
CA PRO A 55 3.32 -3.49 -4.45
C PRO A 55 2.50 -2.28 -4.88
N VAL A 56 1.95 -1.54 -3.91
CA VAL A 56 1.16 -0.33 -4.17
C VAL A 56 2.00 0.74 -4.85
N TYR A 57 3.19 1.06 -4.33
CA TYR A 57 4.08 2.03 -4.99
C TYR A 57 4.59 1.56 -6.35
N THR A 58 4.78 0.25 -6.54
CA THR A 58 5.15 -0.32 -7.85
C THR A 58 4.08 -0.01 -8.90
N ILE A 59 2.81 -0.23 -8.56
CA ILE A 59 1.68 0.11 -9.44
C ILE A 59 1.57 1.62 -9.60
N LEU A 60 1.71 2.37 -8.51
CA LEU A 60 1.52 3.82 -8.49
C LEU A 60 2.58 4.56 -9.32
N ASN A 61 3.82 4.07 -9.33
CA ASN A 61 4.88 4.58 -10.21
C ASN A 61 4.58 4.35 -11.70
N LYS A 62 3.82 3.31 -12.04
CA LYS A 62 3.43 3.03 -13.43
C LYS A 62 2.28 3.92 -13.90
N ILE A 63 1.31 4.22 -13.02
CA ILE A 63 0.14 5.03 -13.36
C ILE A 63 0.36 6.54 -13.16
N MET A 64 1.37 6.93 -12.36
CA MET A 64 1.82 8.32 -12.18
C MET A 64 3.30 8.47 -12.60
N PRO A 65 3.61 8.35 -13.91
CA PRO A 65 4.98 8.45 -14.41
C PRO A 65 5.56 9.87 -14.30
N ASP A 66 4.71 10.87 -14.11
CA ASP A 66 5.00 12.30 -13.95
C ASP A 66 5.41 12.70 -12.52
N SER A 67 5.76 11.73 -11.68
CA SER A 67 6.20 11.94 -10.30
C SER A 67 7.41 11.08 -9.99
N ASN A 68 8.17 11.46 -8.97
CA ASN A 68 9.39 10.75 -8.62
C ASN A 68 9.06 9.29 -8.23
N PRO A 69 9.85 8.31 -8.71
CA PRO A 69 9.61 6.91 -8.36
C PRO A 69 9.93 6.68 -6.88
N ILE A 70 8.91 6.28 -6.11
CA ILE A 70 9.03 5.95 -4.68
C ILE A 70 9.15 4.42 -4.54
N GLN A 71 10.06 3.92 -3.70
CA GLN A 71 10.26 2.48 -3.43
C GLN A 71 10.35 1.63 -4.72
N ASN A 72 11.37 1.91 -5.54
CA ASN A 72 11.59 1.26 -6.84
C ASN A 72 12.67 0.16 -6.83
N GLY A 73 13.04 -0.35 -5.65
CA GLY A 73 14.07 -1.38 -5.51
C GLY A 73 15.54 -0.92 -5.68
N LYS A 74 15.80 0.38 -5.95
CA LYS A 74 17.17 0.94 -5.91
C LYS A 74 17.56 1.42 -4.52
#